data_AF-A0A938BUB5-F1
#
_entry.id   AF-A0A938BUB5-F1
#
_cell.length_a   1.000
_cell.length_b   1.000
_cell.length_c   1.000
_cell.angle_alpha   90.00
_cell.angle_beta   90.00
_cell.angle_gamma   90.00
#
_symmetry.space_group_name_H-M   'P 1'
#
loop_
_entity.id
_entity.type
_entity.pdbx_description
1 polymer ?
#
loop_
_entity_poly.entity_id
_entity_poly.type
_entity_poly.pdbx_seq_one_letter_code
_entity_poly.pdbx_strand_id
1 'polypeptide(L)' 'MNKFVLVSLCCVLAGMATGQSWQNGPQSSFAYCRFDGEYFPGTAKVYFLGGRFGTSTTLPDIYSYTPSTDSYA' A
#
# COMPACT_ATOMS: atom_id res chain seq x y z
N MET A 1 41.07 7.74 12.34
CA MET A 1 39.98 7.04 11.62
C MET A 1 39.55 7.93 10.46
N ASN A 2 39.51 7.42 9.22
CA ASN A 2 39.23 8.23 8.03
C ASN A 2 37.75 8.67 8.03
N LYS A 3 37.48 9.98 7.87
CA LYS A 3 36.13 10.56 7.95
C LYS A 3 35.16 9.92 6.93
N PHE A 4 35.68 9.46 5.79
CA PHE A 4 34.90 8.73 4.78
C PHE A 4 34.37 7.39 5.27
N VAL A 5 35.19 6.63 6.02
CA VAL A 5 34.81 5.32 6.55
C VAL A 5 33.72 5.46 7.61
N LEU A 6 33.80 6.53 8.42
CA LEU A 6 32.82 6.79 9.47
C LEU A 6 31.45 7.19 8.88
N VAL A 7 31.42 8.00 7.83
CA VAL A 7 30.16 8.41 7.17
C VAL A 7 29.48 7.23 6.48
N SER A 8 30.22 6.43 5.71
CA SER A 8 29.66 5.23 5.05
C SER A 8 29.14 4.22 6.06
N LEU A 9 29.85 4.02 7.18
CA LEU A 9 29.41 3.12 8.23
C LEU A 9 28.10 3.61 8.89
N CYS A 10 27.99 4.91 9.18
CA CYS A 10 26.75 5.49 9.72
C CYS A 10 25.55 5.35 8.76
N CYS A 11 25.73 5.55 7.46
CA CYS A 11 24.66 5.39 6.47
C CYS A 11 24.20 3.93 6.34
N VAL A 12 25.14 2.98 6.35
CA VAL A 12 24.81 1.55 6.30
C VAL A 12 24.06 1.13 7.56
N LEU A 13 24.57 1.47 8.75
CA LEU A 13 23.91 1.18 10.03
C LEU A 13 22.52 1.81 10.15
N ALA A 14 22.32 3.03 9.65
CA ALA A 14 21.00 3.66 9.61
C ALA A 14 20.03 2.87 8.73
N GLY A 15 20.45 2.43 7.55
CA GLY A 15 19.62 1.62 6.65
C GLY A 15 19.21 0.26 7.23
N MET A 16 20.08 -0.39 8.02
CA MET A 16 19.77 -1.65 8.70
C MET A 16 18.91 -1.44 9.96
N ALA A 17 19.11 -0.32 10.67
CA ALA A 17 18.29 0.07 11.83
C ALA A 17 16.86 0.48 11.42
N THR A 18 16.70 1.05 10.22
CA THR A 18 15.38 1.34 9.64
C THR A 18 14.80 0.15 8.88
N GLY A 19 15.15 -1.09 9.25
CA GLY A 19 14.63 -2.31 8.64
C GLY A 19 13.13 -2.16 8.39
N GLN A 20 12.77 -1.94 7.11
CA GLN A 20 11.39 -1.63 6.78
C GLN A 20 10.60 -2.90 7.01
N SER A 21 9.78 -2.86 8.05
CA SER A 21 8.82 -3.92 8.33
C SER A 21 7.58 -3.65 7.52
N TRP A 22 7.04 -4.69 6.90
CA TRP A 22 5.70 -4.63 6.35
C TRP A 22 4.74 -4.26 7.47
N GLN A 23 4.05 -3.13 7.29
CA GLN A 23 2.99 -2.69 8.18
C GLN A 23 1.66 -2.94 7.47
N ASN A 24 0.71 -3.52 8.19
CA ASN A 24 -0.66 -3.58 7.69
C ASN A 24 -1.21 -2.16 7.64
N GLY A 25 -1.84 -1.80 6.52
CA GLY A 25 -2.67 -0.61 6.45
C GLY A 25 -3.94 -0.75 7.30
N PRO A 26 -4.70 0.33 7.48
CA PRO A 26 -6.05 0.24 8.04
C PRO A 26 -6.90 -0.76 7.26
N GLN A 27 -7.78 -1.46 7.98
CA GLN A 27 -8.74 -2.36 7.35
C GLN A 27 -9.73 -1.53 6.53
N SER A 28 -9.68 -1.75 5.24
CA SER A 28 -10.69 -1.33 4.28
C SER A 28 -12.12 -1.65 4.75
N SER A 29 -13.04 -0.69 4.67
CA SER A 29 -14.48 -0.94 4.89
C SER A 29 -15.17 -1.68 3.73
N PHE A 30 -14.40 -2.07 2.70
CA PHE A 30 -14.89 -2.79 1.53
C PHE A 30 -15.29 -4.24 1.86
N ALA A 31 -16.49 -4.64 1.43
CA ALA A 31 -17.11 -5.90 1.82
C ALA A 31 -16.83 -7.09 0.88
N TYR A 32 -16.07 -6.93 -0.22
CA TYR A 32 -15.87 -7.99 -1.21
C TYR A 32 -14.41 -8.45 -1.31
N CYS A 33 -14.19 -9.70 -1.74
CA CYS A 33 -12.86 -10.12 -2.18
C CYS A 33 -12.56 -9.43 -3.51
N ARG A 34 -11.40 -8.77 -3.61
CA ARG A 34 -10.87 -8.22 -4.87
C ARG A 34 -9.76 -9.11 -5.40
N PHE A 35 -9.71 -9.21 -6.72
CA PHE A 35 -8.65 -9.95 -7.40
C PHE A 35 -7.44 -9.05 -7.65
N ASP A 36 -7.62 -7.75 -7.90
CA ASP A 36 -6.51 -6.85 -8.25
C ASP A 36 -6.76 -5.41 -7.78
N GLY A 37 -5.76 -4.81 -7.13
CA GLY A 37 -5.77 -3.42 -6.69
C GLY A 37 -4.42 -2.75 -6.90
N GLU A 38 -4.41 -1.50 -7.39
CA GLU A 38 -3.20 -0.74 -7.67
C GLU A 38 -3.26 0.66 -7.05
N TYR A 39 -2.15 1.09 -6.45
CA TYR A 39 -2.00 2.45 -5.95
C TYR A 39 -1.50 3.39 -7.05
N PHE A 40 -2.22 4.48 -7.30
CA PHE A 40 -1.80 5.52 -8.24
C PHE A 40 -1.41 6.81 -7.51
N PRO A 41 -0.11 7.18 -7.48
CA PRO A 41 0.38 8.35 -6.75
C PRO A 41 -0.24 9.67 -7.19
N GLY A 42 -0.61 9.82 -8.47
CA GLY A 42 -1.20 11.06 -9.00
C GLY A 42 -2.54 11.44 -8.37
N THR A 43 -3.21 10.49 -7.72
CA THR A 43 -4.47 10.74 -6.98
C THR A 43 -4.40 10.34 -5.52
N ALA A 44 -3.30 9.73 -5.09
CA ALA A 44 -3.13 9.12 -3.76
C ALA A 44 -4.25 8.11 -3.40
N LYS A 45 -4.73 7.37 -4.41
CA LYS A 45 -5.80 6.36 -4.24
C LYS A 45 -5.34 4.97 -4.64
N VAL A 46 -5.97 3.97 -4.02
CA VAL A 46 -5.95 2.59 -4.50
C VAL A 46 -7.18 2.37 -5.37
N TYR A 47 -6.99 1.91 -6.59
CA TYR A 47 -8.07 1.54 -7.51
C TYR A 47 -8.19 0.03 -7.57
N PHE A 48 -9.41 -0.46 -7.54
CA PHE A 48 -9.68 -1.88 -7.65
C PHE A 48 -10.53 -2.14 -8.89
N LEU A 49 -10.20 -3.19 -9.64
CA LEU A 49 -11.05 -3.67 -10.73
C LEU A 49 -12.11 -4.63 -10.19
N GLY A 50 -13.37 -4.39 -10.54
CA GLY A 50 -14.48 -5.32 -10.37
C GLY A 50 -15.00 -5.53 -8.95
N GLY A 51 -14.78 -6.69 -8.35
CA GLY A 51 -15.36 -7.12 -7.07
C GLY A 51 -16.22 -8.37 -7.22
N ARG A 52 -16.06 -9.35 -6.33
CA ARG A 52 -16.85 -10.58 -6.37
C ARG A 52 -17.83 -10.62 -5.20
N PHE A 53 -19.12 -10.65 -5.52
CA PHE A 53 -20.19 -10.93 -4.58
C PHE A 53 -20.65 -12.38 -4.75
N GLY A 54 -20.43 -13.22 -3.73
CA GLY A 54 -20.72 -14.66 -3.80
C GLY A 54 -19.77 -15.45 -4.72
N THR A 55 -20.22 -16.56 -5.29
CA THR A 55 -19.35 -17.49 -6.05
C THR A 55 -19.27 -17.19 -7.53
N SER A 56 -20.29 -16.57 -8.13
CA SER A 56 -20.43 -16.44 -9.59
C SER A 56 -20.64 -15.00 -10.10
N THR A 57 -20.81 -14.00 -9.23
CA THR A 57 -21.08 -12.62 -9.67
C THR A 57 -19.84 -11.74 -9.55
N THR A 58 -19.33 -11.28 -10.69
CA THR A 58 -18.30 -10.24 -10.79
C THR A 58 -18.95 -8.92 -11.14
N LEU A 59 -18.61 -7.87 -10.41
CA LEU A 59 -19.01 -6.50 -10.71
C LEU A 59 -18.09 -5.94 -11.81
N PRO A 60 -18.61 -5.14 -12.75
CA PRO A 60 -17.81 -4.53 -13.81
C PRO A 60 -17.17 -3.19 -13.39
N ASP A 61 -17.54 -2.66 -12.23
CA ASP A 61 -17.18 -1.29 -11.83
C ASP A 61 -15.73 -1.17 -11.33
N ILE A 62 -15.20 0.04 -11.43
CA ILE A 62 -13.95 0.44 -10.79
C ILE A 62 -14.29 1.15 -9.49
N TYR A 63 -13.67 0.71 -8.40
CA TYR A 63 -13.84 1.29 -7.08
C TYR A 63 -12.52 1.92 -6.66
N SER A 64 -12.59 2.94 -5.81
CA SER A 64 -11.43 3.66 -5.29
C SER A 64 -11.43 3.77 -3.78
N TYR A 65 -10.23 3.74 -3.20
CA TYR A 65 -9.98 3.93 -1.78
C TYR A 65 -8.96 5.04 -1.54
N THR A 66 -9.25 5.91 -0.58
CA THR A 66 -8.34 6.97 -0.11
C THR A 66 -7.83 6.61 1.29
N PRO A 67 -6.59 6.11 1.44
CA PRO A 67 -6.08 5.63 2.72
C PRO A 67 -5.99 6.70 3.81
N SER A 68 -5.68 7.95 3.44
CA SER A 68 -5.50 9.04 4.41
C SER A 68 -6.80 9.45 5.11
N THR A 69 -7.95 9.20 4.48
CA THR A 69 -9.27 9.58 5.00
C THR A 69 -10.19 8.38 5.20
N ASP A 70 -9.66 7.17 5.01
CA ASP A 70 -10.41 5.92 5.06
C ASP A 70 -11.72 5.93 4.25
N SER A 71 -11.67 6.48 3.02
CA SER A 71 -12.88 6.75 2.23
C SER A 71 -12.95 5.90 0.95
N TYR A 72 -14.13 5.33 0.68
CA TYR A 72 -14.44 4.51 -0.49
C TYR A 72 -15.43 5.22 -1.43
N ALA A 73 -15.25 5.01 -2.74
CA ALA A 73 -16.15 5.46 -3.80
C ALA A 73 -16.19 4.47 -4.96
#